data_AF-A0A0Q6R279-F1
#
_entry.id   AF-A0A0Q6R279-F1
#
_cell.length_a   1.000
_cell.length_b   1.000
_cell.length_c   1.000
_cell.angle_alpha   90.00
_cell.angle_beta   90.00
_cell.angle_gamma   90.00
#
_symmetry.space_group_name_H-M   'P 1'
#
loop_
_entity.id
_entity.type
_entity.pdbx_description
1 polymer ?
#
loop_
_entity_poly.entity_id
_entity_poly.type
_entity_poly.pdbx_seq_one_letter_code
_entity_poly.pdbx_strand_id
1 'polypeptide(L)'
;MISYETNPVPKIALELLHSKDLVVLKILKMINYFYFLTSAVFLLMSCTDPKTQRSIAGVDVYGSLFVFCMVLYIPMMAFSFYYFVKALTKFFKYKNSRDGVLFLASSVVGVVALYSFNHWVFSEIY
;
A
#
# COMPACT_ATOMS: atom_id res chain seq x y z
N MET A 1 -0.69 -50.67 23.19
CA MET A 1 -1.33 -50.29 21.91
C MET A 1 -2.33 -49.19 22.26
N ILE A 2 -1.90 -47.92 22.20
CA ILE A 2 -2.72 -46.78 22.64
C ILE A 2 -3.55 -46.34 21.44
N SER A 3 -4.86 -46.50 21.57
CA SER A 3 -5.88 -46.06 20.61
C SER A 3 -5.77 -44.54 20.44
N TYR A 4 -5.34 -44.08 19.26
CA TYR A 4 -5.47 -42.69 18.87
C TYR A 4 -6.94 -42.44 18.51
N GLU A 5 -7.76 -42.32 19.55
CA GLU A 5 -9.14 -41.88 19.46
C GLU A 5 -9.14 -40.48 18.83
N THR A 6 -9.79 -40.41 17.68
CA THR A 6 -9.98 -39.25 16.82
C THR A 6 -10.56 -38.08 17.62
N ASN A 7 -9.69 -37.21 18.14
CA ASN A 7 -10.11 -35.95 18.73
C ASN A 7 -10.37 -34.94 17.58
N PRO A 8 -11.61 -34.48 17.33
CA PRO A 8 -11.92 -33.56 16.23
C PRO A 8 -11.44 -32.13 16.49
N VAL A 9 -11.15 -31.80 17.76
CA VAL A 9 -10.74 -30.47 18.22
C VAL A 9 -9.45 -29.96 17.54
N PRO A 10 -8.34 -30.74 17.46
CA PRO A 10 -7.13 -30.29 16.75
C PRO A 10 -7.34 -30.08 15.25
N LYS A 11 -8.22 -30.85 14.60
CA LYS A 11 -8.49 -30.71 13.15
C LYS A 11 -9.26 -29.43 12.84
N ILE A 12 -10.29 -29.13 13.64
CA ILE A 12 -11.10 -27.90 13.51
C ILE A 12 -10.25 -26.65 13.81
N ALA A 13 -9.40 -26.72 14.83
CA ALA A 13 -8.49 -25.63 15.16
C ALA A 13 -7.48 -25.35 14.03
N LEU A 14 -6.95 -26.39 13.39
CA LEU A 14 -6.01 -26.28 12.28
C LEU A 14 -6.68 -25.64 11.03
N GLU A 15 -7.90 -26.05 10.70
CA GLU A 15 -8.66 -25.46 9.58
C GLU A 15 -9.06 -24.00 9.84
N LEU A 16 -9.42 -23.66 11.09
CA LEU A 16 -9.66 -22.28 11.51
C LEU A 16 -8.39 -21.43 11.44
N LEU A 17 -7.24 -21.98 11.81
CA LEU A 17 -5.96 -21.27 11.75
C LEU A 17 -5.57 -20.99 10.29
N HIS A 18 -5.66 -22.01 9.43
CA HIS A 18 -5.37 -21.89 8.01
C HIS A 18 -6.33 -20.91 7.30
N SER A 19 -7.61 -20.92 7.68
CA SER A 19 -8.60 -19.95 7.18
C SER A 19 -8.25 -18.51 7.60
N LYS A 20 -7.86 -18.29 8.86
CA LYS A 20 -7.43 -16.97 9.34
C LYS A 20 -6.17 -16.49 8.62
N ASP A 21 -5.16 -17.34 8.44
CA ASP A 21 -3.94 -16.99 7.73
C ASP A 21 -4.21 -16.64 6.27
N LEU A 22 -5.12 -17.36 5.60
CA LEU A 22 -5.56 -17.06 4.25
C LEU A 22 -6.24 -15.69 4.16
N VAL A 23 -7.12 -15.38 5.12
CA VAL A 23 -7.82 -14.08 5.20
C VAL A 23 -6.82 -12.95 5.42
N VAL A 24 -5.89 -13.09 6.37
CA VAL A 24 -4.84 -12.10 6.65
C VAL A 24 -3.96 -11.88 5.42
N LEU A 25 -3.55 -12.94 4.72
CA LEU A 25 -2.77 -12.85 3.49
C LEU A 25 -3.54 -12.10 2.39
N LYS A 26 -4.85 -12.37 2.26
CA LYS A 26 -5.72 -11.72 1.27
C LYS A 26 -5.89 -10.23 1.58
N ILE A 27 -6.08 -9.87 2.84
CA ILE A 27 -6.15 -8.48 3.30
C ILE A 27 -4.84 -7.76 3.03
N LEU A 28 -3.69 -8.39 3.33
CA LEU A 28 -2.37 -7.80 3.07
C LEU A 28 -2.14 -7.54 1.57
N LYS A 29 -2.56 -8.49 0.72
CA LYS A 29 -2.53 -8.29 -0.75
C LYS A 29 -3.40 -7.10 -1.16
N MET A 30 -4.61 -7.00 -0.62
CA MET A 30 -5.54 -5.92 -0.95
C MET A 30 -4.99 -4.55 -0.54
N ILE A 31 -4.34 -4.46 0.63
CA ILE A 31 -3.67 -3.24 1.10
C ILE A 31 -2.50 -2.87 0.19
N ASN A 32 -1.67 -3.84 -0.22
CA ASN A 32 -0.57 -3.58 -1.16
C ASN A 32 -1.10 -3.04 -2.50
N TYR A 33 -2.16 -3.64 -3.05
CA TYR A 33 -2.77 -3.16 -4.29
C TYR A 33 -3.30 -1.74 -4.15
N PHE A 34 -3.97 -1.44 -3.03
CA PHE A 34 -4.45 -0.10 -2.73
C PHE A 34 -3.29 0.90 -2.68
N TYR A 35 -2.19 0.56 -2.02
CA TYR A 35 -0.98 1.38 -1.95
C TYR A 35 -0.35 1.66 -3.32
N PHE A 36 -0.26 0.66 -4.21
CA PHE A 36 0.26 0.88 -5.56
C PHE A 36 -0.70 1.70 -6.41
N LEU A 37 -2.01 1.46 -6.28
CA LEU A 37 -3.03 2.22 -6.98
C LEU A 37 -3.00 3.69 -6.58
N THR A 38 -2.94 3.99 -5.28
CA THR A 38 -2.82 5.38 -4.80
C THR A 38 -1.50 6.00 -5.23
N SER A 39 -0.39 5.26 -5.24
CA SER A 39 0.91 5.77 -5.73
C SER A 39 0.82 6.18 -7.21
N ALA A 40 0.17 5.35 -8.01
CA ALA A 40 -0.05 5.63 -9.42
C ALA A 40 -0.95 6.86 -9.62
N VAL A 41 -2.00 7.03 -8.82
CA VAL A 41 -2.86 8.22 -8.88
C VAL A 41 -2.09 9.50 -8.54
N PHE A 42 -1.22 9.48 -7.52
CA PHE A 42 -0.39 10.63 -7.17
C PHE A 42 0.59 11.00 -8.29
N LEU A 43 1.23 10.00 -8.90
CA LEU A 43 2.11 10.21 -10.04
C LEU A 43 1.36 10.73 -11.27
N LEU A 44 0.19 10.16 -11.58
CA LEU A 44 -0.65 10.62 -12.68
C LEU A 44 -1.07 12.08 -12.47
N MET A 45 -1.50 12.45 -11.26
CA MET A 45 -1.83 13.84 -10.94
C MET A 45 -0.63 14.77 -11.12
N SER A 46 0.56 14.35 -10.67
CA SER A 46 1.80 15.11 -10.84
C SER A 46 2.17 15.34 -12.31
N CYS A 47 1.77 14.44 -13.19
CA CYS A 47 2.00 14.53 -14.63
C CYS A 47 0.88 15.27 -15.37
N THR A 48 -0.18 15.71 -14.70
CA THR A 48 -1.30 16.38 -15.37
C THR A 48 -1.17 17.88 -15.23
N ASP A 49 -1.36 18.61 -16.35
CA ASP A 49 -1.38 20.07 -16.34
C ASP A 49 -2.62 20.57 -15.56
N PRO A 50 -2.45 21.35 -14.47
CA PRO A 50 -3.56 21.84 -13.66
C PRO A 50 -4.46 22.82 -14.42
N LYS A 51 -3.96 23.36 -15.54
CA LYS A 51 -4.70 24.26 -16.44
C LYS A 51 -5.71 23.51 -17.32
N THR A 52 -5.66 22.18 -17.35
CA THR A 52 -6.57 21.36 -18.15
C THR A 52 -7.87 21.13 -17.40
N GLN A 53 -8.71 22.14 -17.28
CA GLN A 53 -10.00 22.04 -16.58
C GLN A 53 -10.94 21.09 -17.34
N ARG A 54 -10.97 19.79 -17.00
CA ARG A 54 -12.02 18.86 -17.46
C ARG A 54 -13.12 18.80 -16.42
N SER A 55 -14.22 19.48 -16.70
CA SER A 55 -15.49 19.24 -16.01
C SER A 55 -16.23 18.10 -16.72
N ILE A 56 -16.56 17.05 -15.98
CA ILE A 56 -17.45 15.98 -16.45
C ILE A 56 -18.74 16.12 -15.66
N ALA A 57 -19.86 16.30 -16.36
CA ALA A 57 -21.19 16.46 -15.76
C ALA A 57 -21.30 17.61 -14.72
N GLY A 58 -20.53 18.69 -14.89
CA GLY A 58 -20.54 19.85 -13.98
C GLY A 58 -19.73 19.66 -12.70
N VAL A 59 -19.11 18.50 -12.50
CA VAL A 59 -18.18 18.25 -11.39
C VAL A 59 -16.76 18.52 -11.84
N ASP A 60 -16.03 19.29 -11.04
CA ASP A 60 -14.58 19.44 -11.22
C ASP A 60 -13.87 18.15 -10.79
N VAL A 61 -13.56 17.33 -11.78
CA VAL A 61 -12.93 16.02 -11.58
C VAL A 61 -11.51 16.20 -11.03
N TYR A 62 -10.80 17.26 -11.43
CA TYR A 62 -9.44 17.51 -10.97
C TYR A 62 -9.43 18.01 -9.52
N GLY A 63 -10.30 18.96 -9.18
CA GLY A 63 -10.43 19.45 -7.81
C GLY A 63 -10.83 18.33 -6.83
N SER A 64 -11.77 17.46 -7.20
CA SER A 64 -12.18 16.34 -6.35
C SER A 64 -11.07 15.29 -6.17
N LEU A 65 -10.34 14.94 -7.23
CA LEU A 65 -9.18 14.06 -7.16
C LEU A 65 -8.04 14.65 -6.32
N PHE A 66 -7.82 15.97 -6.40
CA PHE A 66 -6.82 16.66 -5.59
C PHE A 66 -7.13 16.56 -4.09
N VAL A 67 -8.37 16.85 -3.69
CA VAL A 67 -8.81 16.73 -2.29
C VAL A 67 -8.67 15.29 -1.81
N PHE A 68 -9.04 14.32 -2.65
CA PHE A 68 -8.86 12.90 -2.35
C PHE A 68 -7.38 12.53 -2.12
N CYS A 69 -6.46 13.03 -2.96
CA CYS A 69 -5.03 12.82 -2.79
C CYS A 69 -4.51 13.46 -1.49
N MET A 70 -4.96 14.67 -1.14
CA MET A 70 -4.56 15.33 0.11
C MET A 70 -4.98 14.54 1.36
N VAL A 71 -6.19 13.98 1.36
CA VAL A 71 -6.67 13.13 2.48
C VAL A 71 -5.83 11.85 2.60
N LEU A 72 -5.44 11.26 1.47
CA LEU A 72 -4.64 10.04 1.45
C LEU A 72 -3.13 10.26 1.65
N TYR A 73 -2.65 11.50 1.56
CA TYR A 73 -1.23 11.84 1.66
C TYR A 73 -0.61 11.37 2.99
N ILE A 74 -1.26 11.69 4.12
CA ILE A 74 -0.76 11.35 5.47
C ILE A 74 -0.75 9.82 5.70
N PRO A 75 -1.86 9.09 5.45
CA PRO A 75 -1.85 7.62 5.52
C PRO A 75 -0.74 7.00 4.66
N MET A 76 -0.54 7.52 3.46
CA MET A 76 0.43 7.00 2.50
C MET A 76 1.87 7.19 2.96
N MET A 77 2.17 8.33 3.59
CA MET A 77 3.46 8.58 4.23
C MET A 77 3.73 7.56 5.35
N ALA A 78 2.74 7.29 6.21
CA ALA A 78 2.85 6.29 7.26
C ALA A 78 3.09 4.88 6.69
N PHE A 79 2.38 4.49 5.63
CA PHE A 79 2.59 3.20 4.95
C PHE A 79 3.98 3.08 4.33
N SER A 80 4.46 4.13 3.65
CA SER A 80 5.80 4.14 3.05
C SER A 80 6.90 3.97 4.10
N PHE A 81 6.77 4.66 5.24
CA PHE A 81 7.68 4.52 6.37
C PHE A 81 7.60 3.12 7.00
N TYR A 82 6.41 2.55 7.14
CA TYR A 82 6.23 1.18 7.62
C TYR A 82 6.95 0.16 6.74
N TYR A 83 6.82 0.25 5.41
CA TYR A 83 7.54 -0.65 4.48
C TYR A 83 9.05 -0.48 4.58
N PHE A 84 9.54 0.75 4.78
CA PHE A 84 10.96 1.03 4.98
C PHE A 84 11.51 0.33 6.23
N VAL A 85 10.87 0.52 7.39
CA VAL A 85 11.28 -0.10 8.66
C VAL A 85 11.22 -1.63 8.56
N LYS A 86 10.19 -2.16 7.90
CA LYS A 86 10.04 -3.60 7.67
C LYS A 86 11.12 -4.16 6.75
N ALA A 87 11.50 -3.42 5.70
CA ALA A 87 12.60 -3.78 4.82
C ALA A 87 13.91 -3.85 5.62
N LEU A 88 14.22 -2.81 6.41
CA LEU A 88 15.41 -2.78 7.26
C LEU A 88 15.46 -3.97 8.21
N THR A 89 14.34 -4.26 8.90
CA THR A 89 14.25 -5.39 9.82
C THR A 89 14.54 -6.72 9.11
N LYS A 90 14.03 -6.92 7.90
CA LYS A 90 14.30 -8.13 7.10
C LYS A 90 15.74 -8.17 6.58
N PHE A 91 16.31 -7.05 6.18
CA PHE A 91 17.71 -6.95 5.75
C PHE A 91 18.69 -7.31 6.87
N PHE A 92 18.45 -6.80 8.09
CA PHE A 92 19.30 -7.12 9.24
C PHE A 92 19.11 -8.55 9.75
N LYS A 93 17.89 -9.11 9.64
CA LYS A 93 17.56 -10.43 10.20
C LYS A 93 17.85 -11.61 9.28
N TYR A 94 17.77 -11.44 7.96
CA TYR A 94 17.96 -12.54 7.00
C TYR A 94 18.92 -12.15 5.87
N LYS A 95 20.05 -12.88 5.78
CA LYS A 95 21.13 -12.66 4.80
C LYS A 95 20.71 -12.87 3.33
N ASN A 96 19.59 -13.56 3.08
CA ASN A 96 19.04 -13.80 1.75
C ASN A 96 17.76 -12.95 1.55
N SER A 97 17.92 -11.68 1.20
CA SER A 97 16.87 -10.65 1.37
C SER A 97 16.13 -10.26 0.09
N ARG A 98 15.85 -11.19 -0.83
CA ARG A 98 14.96 -10.88 -1.99
C ARG A 98 13.65 -10.21 -1.54
N ASP A 99 13.08 -10.67 -0.44
CA ASP A 99 11.92 -10.05 0.20
C ASP A 99 12.21 -8.64 0.73
N GLY A 100 13.38 -8.42 1.33
CA GLY A 100 13.80 -7.12 1.83
C GLY A 100 13.95 -6.11 0.71
N VAL A 101 14.55 -6.51 -0.42
CA VAL A 101 14.66 -5.69 -1.63
C VAL A 101 13.29 -5.30 -2.17
N LEU A 102 12.33 -6.24 -2.22
CA LEU A 102 10.96 -5.95 -2.64
C LEU A 102 10.27 -4.93 -1.74
N PHE A 103 10.39 -5.05 -0.42
CA PHE A 103 9.83 -4.06 0.51
C PHE A 103 10.50 -2.69 0.39
N LEU A 104 11.81 -2.67 0.12
CA LEU A 104 12.56 -1.44 -0.06
C LEU A 104 12.17 -0.74 -1.37
N ALA A 105 12.00 -1.50 -2.46
CA ALA A 105 11.47 -0.99 -3.72
C ALA A 105 10.06 -0.40 -3.54
N SER A 106 9.17 -1.08 -2.82
CA SER A 106 7.83 -0.54 -2.52
C SER A 106 7.89 0.77 -1.75
N SER A 107 8.79 0.89 -0.77
CA SER A 107 8.98 2.13 -0.01
C SER A 107 9.50 3.26 -0.92
N VAL A 108 10.50 3.00 -1.75
CA VAL A 108 11.03 3.98 -2.71
C VAL A 108 9.93 4.49 -3.65
N VAL A 109 9.09 3.59 -4.17
CA VAL A 109 7.96 3.97 -5.03
C VAL A 109 7.01 4.94 -4.33
N GLY A 110 6.63 4.66 -3.07
CA GLY A 110 5.75 5.58 -2.34
C GLY A 110 6.40 6.91 -2.00
N VAL A 111 7.70 6.92 -1.64
CA VAL A 111 8.42 8.19 -1.38
C VAL A 111 8.51 9.03 -2.65
N VAL A 112 8.83 8.42 -3.79
CA VAL A 112 8.89 9.13 -5.08
C VAL A 112 7.51 9.68 -5.47
N ALA A 113 6.45 8.88 -5.32
CA ALA A 113 5.09 9.34 -5.61
C ALA A 113 4.67 10.53 -4.71
N LEU A 114 4.97 10.47 -3.41
CA LEU A 114 4.69 11.55 -2.48
C LEU A 114 5.52 12.81 -2.77
N TYR A 115 6.78 12.65 -3.14
CA TYR A 115 7.67 13.76 -3.50
C TYR A 115 7.22 14.44 -4.78
N SER A 116 6.95 13.67 -5.84
CA SER A 116 6.48 14.21 -7.12
C SER A 116 5.17 14.96 -6.96
N PHE A 117 4.22 14.40 -6.19
CA PHE A 117 2.96 15.07 -5.90
C PHE A 117 3.19 16.38 -5.13
N ASN A 118 4.00 16.34 -4.08
CA ASN A 118 4.31 17.52 -3.29
C ASN A 118 4.97 18.63 -4.14
N HIS A 119 5.95 18.27 -4.97
CA HIS A 119 6.61 19.19 -5.88
C HIS A 119 5.62 19.80 -6.88
N TRP A 120 4.75 18.99 -7.47
CA TRP A 120 3.71 19.47 -8.38
C TRP A 120 2.76 20.44 -7.69
N VAL A 121 2.30 20.12 -6.47
CA VAL A 121 1.44 21.03 -5.68
C VAL A 121 2.14 22.37 -5.42
N PHE A 122 3.40 22.36 -5.01
CA PHE A 122 4.13 23.60 -4.73
C PHE A 122 4.55 24.38 -5.98
N SER A 123 4.75 23.71 -7.12
CA SER A 123 5.24 24.36 -8.34
C SER A 123 4.12 24.91 -9.21
N GLU A 124 2.94 24.30 -9.18
CA GLU A 124 1.85 24.62 -10.11
C GLU A 124 0.61 25.21 -9.43
N ILE A 125 0.40 24.95 -8.13
CA ILE A 125 -0.77 25.46 -7.38
C ILE A 125 -0.42 26.69 -6.54
N TYR A 126 0.79 26.73 -5.96
CA TYR A 126 1.32 27.86 -5.17
C TYR A 126 2.28 28.72 -5.98
#